data_AF-A0A1I7UF99-F1
#
_entry.id   AF-A0A1I7UF99-F1
#
_cell.length_a   1.000
_cell.length_b   1.000
_cell.length_c   1.000
_cell.angle_alpha   90.00
_cell.angle_beta   90.00
_cell.angle_gamma   90.00
#
_symmetry.space_group_name_H-M   'P 1'
#
loop_
_entity.id
_entity.type
_entity.pdbx_description
1 polymer ?
#
loop_
_entity_poly.entity_id
_entity_poly.type
_entity_poly.pdbx_seq_one_letter_code
_entity_poly.pdbx_strand_id
1 'polypeptide(L)'
;MGIHDLFTDPCLHSYTNRNLMECTKEKYVSLKSLLNCSVHTLFFEPDRITDPAFFQLSDFDSFTELKIVGRERIKNENLKSLLLNCHVSEYVFLSVPIEESFQFEIDELKDPKHIEILRGSHWIPAEILLSFKYDYICVFGSPLSMDACYSFINQWLHSKNTSFFFLLVAWEKEIHPEEMDINRLGVNMMPFDRERRNPLFRYKHHKQNCYRYKNTAAEMETGVDFIREEDGLLASIRFNPNALLFCVWHDRFPNTDNIEFTF
;
A
#
# COMPACT_ATOMS: atom_id res chain seq x y z
N MET A 1 -15.68 20.42 12.72
CA MET A 1 -16.85 19.95 11.95
C MET A 1 -16.46 20.07 10.48
N GLY A 2 -15.72 19.08 9.98
CA GLY A 2 -15.38 19.02 8.55
C GLY A 2 -16.51 18.30 7.85
N ILE A 3 -17.16 18.97 6.90
CA ILE A 3 -18.10 18.31 5.99
C ILE A 3 -17.24 17.42 5.10
N HIS A 4 -17.14 16.13 5.45
CA HIS A 4 -16.62 15.11 4.56
C HIS A 4 -17.75 14.78 3.58
N ASP A 5 -17.85 15.56 2.50
CA ASP A 5 -18.63 15.16 1.34
C ASP A 5 -17.91 13.98 0.69
N LEU A 6 -18.27 12.80 1.18
CA LEU A 6 -17.94 11.53 0.58
C LEU A 6 -18.75 11.46 -0.73
N PHE A 7 -18.15 11.86 -1.86
CA PHE A 7 -18.65 11.45 -3.18
C PHE A 7 -18.33 9.95 -3.36
N THR A 8 -18.93 9.08 -2.55
CA THR A 8 -19.02 7.66 -2.88
C THR A 8 -20.01 7.53 -4.01
N ASP A 9 -19.47 7.27 -5.19
CA ASP A 9 -20.20 6.84 -6.37
C ASP A 9 -21.29 7.84 -6.81
N PRO A 10 -20.98 8.61 -7.86
CA PRO A 10 -21.59 8.16 -9.08
C PRO A 10 -20.47 7.74 -10.01
N CYS A 11 -20.48 6.47 -10.41
CA CYS A 11 -19.93 6.03 -11.67
C CYS A 11 -20.36 7.11 -12.66
N LEU A 12 -19.38 7.89 -13.11
CA LEU A 12 -19.61 9.08 -13.92
C LEU A 12 -19.96 8.59 -15.31
N HIS A 13 -21.21 8.14 -15.48
CA HIS A 13 -21.73 7.70 -16.75
C HIS A 13 -21.97 8.94 -17.61
N SER A 14 -21.08 9.17 -18.57
CA SER A 14 -21.34 10.14 -19.64
C SER A 14 -22.14 9.45 -20.72
N TYR A 15 -23.42 9.78 -20.84
CA TYR A 15 -24.27 9.40 -21.97
C TYR A 15 -24.17 10.46 -23.08
N THR A 16 -22.95 10.81 -23.47
CA THR A 16 -22.68 11.81 -24.52
C THR A 16 -22.00 11.12 -25.70
N ASN A 17 -22.33 11.52 -26.94
CA ASN A 17 -21.57 11.14 -28.14
C ASN A 17 -20.21 11.89 -28.25
N ARG A 18 -19.78 12.55 -27.17
CA ARG A 18 -18.53 13.33 -27.10
C ARG A 18 -17.42 12.47 -26.53
N ASN A 19 -16.16 12.86 -26.77
CA ASN A 19 -15.02 12.15 -26.19
C ASN A 19 -15.16 12.11 -24.66
N LEU A 20 -15.14 10.91 -24.08
CA LEU A 20 -15.37 10.69 -22.65
C LEU A 20 -14.29 11.37 -21.79
N MET A 21 -13.05 11.47 -22.30
CA MET A 21 -11.94 12.09 -21.59
C MET A 21 -12.12 13.61 -21.54
N GLU A 22 -12.49 14.25 -22.65
CA GLU A 22 -12.84 15.68 -22.65
C GLU A 22 -13.97 15.97 -21.66
N CYS A 23 -15.02 15.14 -21.66
CA CYS A 23 -16.12 15.28 -20.69
C CYS A 23 -15.66 15.10 -19.23
N THR A 24 -14.70 14.20 -18.99
CA THR A 24 -14.13 13.96 -17.66
C THR A 24 -13.28 15.13 -17.20
N LYS A 25 -12.46 15.71 -18.09
CA LYS A 25 -11.67 16.92 -17.84
C LYS A 25 -12.56 18.12 -17.55
N GLU A 26 -13.56 18.38 -18.40
CA GLU A 26 -14.54 19.46 -18.21
C GLU A 26 -15.24 19.35 -16.84
N LYS A 27 -15.66 18.14 -16.47
CA LYS A 27 -16.31 17.88 -15.18
C LYS A 27 -15.35 18.03 -14.01
N TYR A 28 -14.11 17.56 -14.09
CA TYR A 28 -13.09 17.75 -13.06
C TYR A 28 -12.84 19.24 -12.80
N VAL A 29 -12.59 20.02 -13.85
CA VAL A 29 -12.38 21.47 -13.75
C VAL A 29 -13.60 22.16 -13.16
N SER A 30 -14.80 21.77 -13.60
CA SER A 30 -16.07 22.33 -13.10
C SER A 30 -16.30 22.02 -11.62
N LEU A 31 -16.09 20.77 -11.19
CA LEU A 31 -16.25 20.35 -9.79
C LEU A 31 -15.23 21.03 -8.88
N LYS A 32 -13.96 21.08 -9.30
CA LYS A 32 -12.90 21.78 -8.57
C LYS A 32 -13.22 23.26 -8.38
N SER A 33 -13.69 23.92 -9.45
CA SER A 33 -14.09 25.33 -9.39
C SER A 33 -15.34 25.57 -8.53
N LEU A 34 -16.32 24.67 -8.57
CA LEU A 34 -17.59 24.83 -7.87
C LEU A 34 -17.44 24.56 -6.36
N LEU A 35 -16.68 23.53 -6.00
CA LEU A 35 -16.53 23.05 -4.63
C LEU A 35 -15.32 23.65 -3.92
N ASN A 36 -14.40 24.28 -4.65
CA ASN A 36 -13.14 24.80 -4.13
C ASN A 36 -12.37 23.75 -3.30
N CYS A 37 -12.42 22.49 -3.72
CA CYS A 37 -11.80 21.36 -3.03
C CYS A 37 -10.78 20.64 -3.92
N SER A 38 -9.75 20.05 -3.30
CA SER A 38 -8.82 19.16 -3.98
C SER A 38 -9.43 17.76 -4.14
N VAL A 39 -9.14 17.08 -5.25
CA VAL A 39 -9.53 15.68 -5.42
C VAL A 39 -8.64 14.81 -4.54
N HIS A 40 -9.26 14.12 -3.57
CA HIS A 40 -8.55 13.29 -2.61
C HIS A 40 -8.08 11.96 -3.22
N THR A 41 -8.98 11.23 -3.87
CA THR A 41 -8.69 9.91 -4.44
C THR A 41 -8.97 9.89 -5.93
N LEU A 42 -8.02 9.40 -6.70
CA LEU A 42 -8.25 8.95 -8.07
C LEU A 42 -8.44 7.43 -8.08
N PHE A 43 -9.61 6.98 -8.52
CA PHE A 43 -9.94 5.57 -8.67
C PHE A 43 -10.04 5.21 -10.16
N PHE A 44 -9.28 4.21 -10.59
CA PHE A 44 -9.10 3.87 -11.99
C PHE A 44 -9.39 2.37 -12.22
N GLU A 45 -10.37 2.08 -13.09
CA GLU A 45 -10.74 0.73 -13.53
C GLU A 45 -10.35 0.54 -15.00
N PRO A 46 -9.15 -0.01 -15.31
CA PRO A 46 -8.67 -0.13 -16.68
C PRO A 46 -9.57 -1.00 -17.56
N ASP A 47 -10.23 -2.01 -16.97
CA ASP A 47 -11.15 -2.92 -17.67
C ASP A 47 -12.31 -2.19 -18.37
N ARG A 48 -12.68 -1.00 -17.90
CA ARG A 48 -13.81 -0.21 -18.43
C ARG A 48 -13.38 0.82 -19.48
N ILE A 49 -12.09 0.91 -19.77
CA ILE A 49 -11.50 1.97 -20.57
C ILE A 49 -11.05 1.42 -21.91
N THR A 50 -11.70 1.89 -22.97
CA THR A 50 -11.38 1.49 -24.34
C THR A 50 -10.48 2.49 -25.06
N ASP A 51 -10.38 3.72 -24.57
CA ASP A 51 -9.59 4.80 -25.17
C ASP A 51 -8.28 5.04 -24.39
N PRO A 52 -7.10 4.80 -24.99
CA PRO A 52 -5.80 5.03 -24.36
C PRO A 52 -5.53 6.47 -23.91
N ALA A 53 -6.26 7.46 -24.43
CA ALA A 53 -6.17 8.84 -23.96
C ALA A 53 -6.51 8.97 -22.46
N PHE A 54 -7.20 7.98 -21.88
CA PHE A 54 -7.53 7.94 -20.46
C PHE A 54 -6.36 7.81 -19.49
N PHE A 55 -5.23 7.35 -20.00
CA PHE A 55 -4.04 7.13 -19.19
C PHE A 55 -3.13 8.37 -19.15
N GLN A 56 -3.47 9.44 -19.89
CA GLN A 56 -2.75 10.71 -19.92
C GLN A 56 -3.41 11.69 -18.96
N LEU A 57 -2.94 11.67 -17.71
CA LEU A 57 -3.50 12.46 -16.61
C LEU A 57 -2.73 13.75 -16.31
N SER A 58 -1.84 14.18 -17.22
CA SER A 58 -1.00 15.38 -17.04
C SER A 58 -1.77 16.67 -16.74
N ASP A 59 -3.06 16.71 -17.08
CA ASP A 59 -3.94 17.86 -16.89
C ASP A 59 -4.63 17.89 -15.51
N PHE A 60 -4.46 16.84 -14.71
CA PHE A 60 -4.98 16.78 -13.35
C PHE A 60 -3.88 17.18 -12.35
N ASP A 61 -4.28 17.82 -11.25
CA ASP A 61 -3.36 18.25 -10.18
C ASP A 61 -2.85 17.05 -9.37
N SER A 62 -2.14 17.32 -8.28
CA SER A 62 -1.82 16.32 -7.26
C SER A 62 -3.05 15.73 -6.58
N PHE A 63 -2.95 14.44 -6.24
CA PHE A 63 -3.94 13.65 -5.53
C PHE A 63 -3.35 13.13 -4.21
N THR A 64 -4.21 12.84 -3.23
CA THR A 64 -3.76 12.17 -2.00
C THR A 64 -3.57 10.67 -2.24
N GLU A 65 -4.50 10.05 -2.97
CA GLU A 65 -4.53 8.61 -3.19
C GLU A 65 -4.74 8.26 -4.66
N LEU A 66 -4.01 7.23 -5.13
CA LEU A 66 -4.23 6.59 -6.42
C LEU A 66 -4.61 5.12 -6.21
N LYS A 67 -5.71 4.70 -6.82
CA LYS A 67 -6.21 3.32 -6.73
C LYS A 67 -6.47 2.79 -8.13
N ILE A 68 -5.77 1.73 -8.52
CA ILE A 68 -5.95 1.06 -9.80
C ILE A 68 -6.44 -0.36 -9.54
N VAL A 69 -7.66 -0.66 -10.00
CA VAL A 69 -8.31 -1.95 -9.75
C VAL A 69 -8.85 -2.51 -11.04
N GLY A 70 -8.38 -3.70 -11.42
CA GLY A 70 -8.79 -4.36 -12.65
C GLY A 70 -8.64 -5.87 -12.58
N ARG A 71 -9.37 -6.55 -13.45
CA ARG A 71 -9.32 -7.99 -13.67
C ARG A 71 -8.46 -8.31 -14.89
N GLU A 72 -8.47 -7.45 -15.89
CA GLU A 72 -7.69 -7.60 -17.11
C GLU A 72 -6.30 -7.01 -16.95
N ARG A 73 -5.36 -7.54 -17.74
CA ARG A 73 -3.98 -7.07 -17.69
C ARG A 73 -3.89 -5.64 -18.24
N ILE A 74 -3.35 -4.72 -17.43
CA ILE A 74 -3.08 -3.36 -17.89
C ILE A 74 -1.83 -3.36 -18.77
N LYS A 75 -1.89 -2.64 -19.89
CA LYS A 75 -0.72 -2.45 -20.77
C LYS A 75 0.37 -1.65 -20.07
N ASN A 76 1.63 -1.96 -20.35
CA ASN A 76 2.78 -1.28 -19.74
C ASN A 76 2.79 0.23 -19.96
N GLU A 77 2.55 0.67 -21.20
CA GLU A 77 2.51 2.09 -21.58
C GLU A 77 1.45 2.86 -20.78
N ASN A 78 0.30 2.23 -20.55
CA ASN A 78 -0.83 2.78 -19.83
C ASN A 78 -0.53 2.92 -18.34
N LEU A 79 -0.01 1.86 -17.70
CA LEU A 79 0.37 1.91 -16.29
C LEU A 79 1.50 2.91 -16.04
N LYS A 80 2.54 2.90 -16.90
CA LYS A 80 3.65 3.85 -16.81
C LYS A 80 3.17 5.30 -16.93
N SER A 81 2.27 5.57 -17.88
CA SER A 81 1.68 6.90 -18.05
C SER A 81 0.88 7.33 -16.81
N LEU A 82 0.11 6.43 -16.19
CA LEU A 82 -0.61 6.76 -14.95
C LEU A 82 0.35 7.10 -13.81
N LEU A 83 1.34 6.25 -13.57
CA LEU A 83 2.29 6.43 -12.45
C LEU A 83 3.16 7.68 -12.62
N LEU A 84 3.60 8.00 -13.85
CA LEU A 84 4.37 9.22 -14.15
C LEU A 84 3.56 10.50 -14.00
N ASN A 85 2.30 10.49 -14.46
CA ASN A 85 1.49 11.69 -14.52
C ASN A 85 0.70 11.96 -13.24
N CYS A 86 0.55 10.97 -12.35
CA CYS A 86 -0.12 11.16 -11.07
C CYS A 86 0.86 11.64 -9.99
N HIS A 87 0.71 12.87 -9.52
CA HIS A 87 1.39 13.29 -8.29
C HIS A 87 0.60 12.80 -7.07
N VAL A 88 1.02 11.70 -6.45
CA VAL A 88 0.33 11.08 -5.31
C VAL A 88 1.09 11.36 -4.01
N SER A 89 0.45 12.01 -3.03
CA SER A 89 1.14 12.44 -1.80
C SER A 89 1.04 11.47 -0.62
N GLU A 90 0.13 10.49 -0.64
CA GLU A 90 -0.09 9.60 0.51
C GLU A 90 -0.13 8.11 0.15
N TYR A 91 -1.01 7.67 -0.76
CA TYR A 91 -1.29 6.23 -0.93
C TYR A 91 -1.40 5.78 -2.38
N VAL A 92 -0.64 4.75 -2.74
CA VAL A 92 -0.75 4.05 -4.03
C VAL A 92 -1.25 2.63 -3.79
N PHE A 93 -2.38 2.28 -4.41
CA PHE A 93 -2.97 0.94 -4.37
C PHE A 93 -3.12 0.36 -5.78
N LEU A 94 -2.51 -0.79 -6.02
CA LEU A 94 -2.57 -1.52 -7.28
C LEU A 94 -3.13 -2.93 -7.03
N SER A 95 -4.29 -3.21 -7.62
CA SER A 95 -4.89 -4.54 -7.67
C SER A 95 -5.35 -4.82 -9.09
N VAL A 96 -4.40 -4.90 -10.01
CA VAL A 96 -4.59 -5.19 -11.43
C VAL A 96 -3.47 -6.12 -11.90
N PRO A 97 -3.72 -7.11 -12.77
CA PRO A 97 -2.62 -7.87 -13.38
C PRO A 97 -1.72 -6.95 -14.23
N ILE A 98 -0.40 -7.11 -14.08
CA ILE A 98 0.63 -6.31 -14.76
C ILE A 98 1.42 -7.23 -15.72
N GLU A 99 1.88 -6.73 -16.88
CA GLU A 99 2.74 -7.52 -17.77
C GLU A 99 4.08 -7.84 -17.11
N GLU A 100 4.61 -9.04 -17.30
CA GLU A 100 5.88 -9.48 -16.70
C GLU A 100 7.08 -8.64 -17.16
N SER A 101 6.96 -8.01 -18.32
CA SER A 101 7.96 -7.10 -18.90
C SER A 101 7.89 -5.68 -18.33
N PHE A 102 6.93 -5.39 -17.43
CA PHE A 102 6.79 -4.06 -16.86
C PHE A 102 8.01 -3.71 -16.00
N GLN A 103 8.53 -2.51 -16.20
CA GLN A 103 9.64 -1.94 -15.46
C GLN A 103 9.33 -0.47 -15.19
N PHE A 104 9.59 -0.02 -13.97
CA PHE A 104 9.32 1.35 -13.54
C PHE A 104 10.29 1.76 -12.46
N GLU A 105 10.90 2.94 -12.64
CA GLU A 105 11.84 3.50 -11.66
C GLU A 105 11.03 4.17 -10.55
N ILE A 106 11.09 3.65 -9.32
CA ILE A 106 10.25 4.16 -8.24
C ILE A 106 10.57 5.59 -7.83
N ASP A 107 11.81 6.04 -8.06
CA ASP A 107 12.23 7.42 -7.78
C ASP A 107 11.41 8.43 -8.58
N GLU A 108 10.70 7.98 -9.63
CA GLU A 108 9.74 8.79 -10.38
C GLU A 108 8.39 8.94 -9.66
N LEU A 109 8.06 8.09 -8.68
CA LEU A 109 6.91 8.28 -7.80
C LEU A 109 7.20 9.40 -6.79
N LYS A 110 6.35 10.42 -6.79
CA LYS A 110 6.51 11.63 -5.97
C LYS A 110 6.17 11.43 -4.49
N ASP A 111 6.98 10.63 -3.81
CA ASP A 111 7.03 10.38 -2.35
C ASP A 111 5.69 9.98 -1.68
N PRO A 112 4.97 8.94 -2.16
CA PRO A 112 3.85 8.39 -1.39
C PRO A 112 4.35 7.81 -0.06
N LYS A 113 3.54 7.89 1.00
CA LYS A 113 3.88 7.29 2.31
C LYS A 113 3.51 5.82 2.40
N HIS A 114 2.51 5.40 1.61
CA HIS A 114 1.91 4.08 1.68
C HIS A 114 1.85 3.46 0.29
N ILE A 115 2.31 2.22 0.17
CA ILE A 115 2.25 1.46 -1.08
C ILE A 115 1.60 0.10 -0.81
N GLU A 116 0.64 -0.26 -1.65
CA GLU A 116 -0.01 -1.56 -1.63
C GLU A 116 -0.19 -2.11 -3.05
N ILE A 117 0.44 -3.25 -3.32
CA ILE A 117 0.42 -3.91 -4.63
C ILE A 117 0.01 -5.36 -4.41
N LEU A 118 -1.27 -5.63 -4.65
CA LEU A 118 -1.89 -6.93 -4.43
C LEU A 118 -1.67 -7.91 -5.59
N ARG A 119 -1.30 -7.39 -6.76
CA ARG A 119 -1.10 -8.19 -7.99
C ARG A 119 0.05 -7.61 -8.79
N GLY A 120 1.01 -8.46 -9.18
CA GLY A 120 2.09 -8.10 -10.09
C GLY A 120 3.15 -7.19 -9.48
N SER A 121 3.64 -7.47 -8.27
CA SER A 121 4.73 -6.69 -7.64
C SER A 121 6.14 -7.06 -8.13
N HIS A 122 6.29 -7.81 -9.22
CA HIS A 122 7.58 -8.26 -9.77
C HIS A 122 8.54 -7.13 -10.16
N TRP A 123 8.01 -5.94 -10.45
CA TRP A 123 8.77 -4.76 -10.80
C TRP A 123 9.16 -3.90 -9.59
N ILE A 124 8.88 -4.34 -8.37
CA ILE A 124 9.29 -3.67 -7.13
C ILE A 124 10.64 -4.25 -6.69
N PRO A 125 11.77 -3.59 -6.96
CA PRO A 125 13.06 -4.10 -6.56
C PRO A 125 13.34 -3.81 -5.07
N ALA A 126 14.40 -4.41 -4.52
CA ALA A 126 14.74 -4.33 -3.09
C ALA A 126 15.07 -2.90 -2.64
N GLU A 127 15.60 -2.09 -3.55
CA GLU A 127 15.91 -0.68 -3.35
C GLU A 127 14.67 0.11 -2.91
N ILE A 128 13.47 -0.28 -3.36
CA ILE A 128 12.22 0.35 -2.92
C ILE A 128 12.00 0.13 -1.44
N LEU A 129 12.09 -1.13 -0.97
CA LEU A 129 12.01 -1.41 0.47
C LEU A 129 13.06 -0.57 1.22
N LEU A 130 14.31 -0.58 0.75
CA LEU A 130 15.45 0.02 1.42
C LEU A 130 15.51 1.56 1.33
N SER A 131 14.73 2.19 0.46
CA SER A 131 14.64 3.66 0.36
C SER A 131 14.11 4.32 1.63
N PHE A 132 13.38 3.56 2.46
CA PHE A 132 13.03 3.92 3.82
C PHE A 132 12.22 5.23 3.99
N LYS A 133 11.46 5.60 2.96
CA LYS A 133 10.56 6.77 2.94
C LYS A 133 9.11 6.44 3.30
N TYR A 134 8.78 5.16 3.43
CA TYR A 134 7.41 4.67 3.53
C TYR A 134 7.07 4.29 4.98
N ASP A 135 5.82 4.56 5.35
CA ASP A 135 5.25 4.15 6.64
C ASP A 135 4.54 2.78 6.53
N TYR A 136 4.05 2.45 5.34
CA TYR A 136 3.28 1.24 5.01
C TYR A 136 3.73 0.65 3.67
N ILE A 137 4.06 -0.62 3.67
CA ILE A 137 4.36 -1.36 2.44
C ILE A 137 3.66 -2.70 2.47
N CYS A 138 2.94 -3.02 1.40
CA CYS A 138 2.25 -4.30 1.24
C CYS A 138 2.42 -4.78 -0.20
N VAL A 139 3.15 -5.87 -0.42
CA VAL A 139 3.46 -6.37 -1.76
C VAL A 139 3.21 -7.87 -1.86
N PHE A 140 2.47 -8.28 -2.89
CA PHE A 140 2.10 -9.67 -3.16
C PHE A 140 2.69 -10.18 -4.47
N GLY A 141 3.12 -11.43 -4.47
CA GLY A 141 3.82 -12.06 -5.59
C GLY A 141 5.17 -11.41 -5.84
N SER A 142 5.87 -11.04 -4.77
CA SER A 142 7.10 -10.28 -4.86
C SER A 142 8.32 -11.18 -5.10
N PRO A 143 9.33 -10.72 -5.86
CA PRO A 143 10.60 -11.42 -6.05
C PRO A 143 11.63 -11.05 -4.97
N LEU A 144 11.26 -10.22 -4.00
CA LEU A 144 12.14 -9.76 -2.93
C LEU A 144 12.73 -10.94 -2.16
N SER A 145 14.04 -10.92 -1.91
CA SER A 145 14.66 -11.95 -1.09
C SER A 145 14.37 -11.74 0.39
N MET A 146 14.55 -12.81 1.18
CA MET A 146 14.50 -12.71 2.63
C MET A 146 15.60 -11.79 3.19
N ASP A 147 16.79 -11.80 2.58
CA ASP A 147 17.88 -10.88 2.96
C ASP A 147 17.51 -9.40 2.74
N ALA A 148 16.72 -9.07 1.71
CA ALA A 148 16.21 -7.72 1.53
C ALA A 148 15.24 -7.32 2.66
N CYS A 149 14.40 -8.26 3.13
CA CYS A 149 13.50 -8.04 4.25
C CYS A 149 14.28 -7.82 5.57
N TYR A 150 15.29 -8.65 5.84
CA TYR A 150 16.15 -8.45 7.02
C TYR A 150 16.93 -7.14 6.95
N SER A 151 17.45 -6.79 5.77
CA SER A 151 18.15 -5.53 5.54
C SER A 151 17.23 -4.34 5.84
N PHE A 152 15.97 -4.40 5.42
CA PHE A 152 14.97 -3.40 5.74
C PHE A 152 14.71 -3.27 7.25
N ILE A 153 14.48 -4.39 7.94
CA ILE A 153 14.22 -4.38 9.40
C ILE A 153 15.46 -3.86 10.15
N ASN A 154 16.65 -4.28 9.74
CA ASN A 154 17.90 -3.81 10.32
C ASN A 154 18.13 -2.31 10.06
N GLN A 155 17.77 -1.82 8.88
CA GLN A 155 17.79 -0.38 8.60
C GLN A 155 16.80 0.38 9.49
N TRP A 156 15.59 -0.16 9.72
CA TRP A 156 14.63 0.43 10.63
C TRP A 156 15.14 0.52 12.06
N LEU A 157 15.74 -0.56 12.56
CA LEU A 157 16.35 -0.63 13.89
C LEU A 157 17.32 0.52 14.13
N HIS A 158 18.16 0.84 13.14
CA HIS A 158 19.20 1.87 13.27
C HIS A 158 18.79 3.24 12.72
N SER A 159 17.53 3.40 12.31
CA SER A 159 17.02 4.65 11.75
C SER A 159 16.46 5.60 12.82
N LYS A 160 16.21 6.85 12.41
CA LYS A 160 15.41 7.81 13.20
C LYS A 160 13.92 7.79 12.83
N ASN A 161 13.49 6.86 11.98
CA ASN A 161 12.09 6.78 11.56
C ASN A 161 11.26 6.17 12.70
N THR A 162 10.38 6.98 13.25
CA THR A 162 9.41 6.58 14.28
C THR A 162 7.99 6.53 13.74
N SER A 163 7.75 6.81 12.45
CA SER A 163 6.43 6.76 11.82
C SER A 163 6.13 5.42 11.14
N PHE A 164 7.16 4.67 10.74
CA PHE A 164 6.99 3.36 10.13
C PHE A 164 6.11 2.46 11.01
N PHE A 165 5.15 1.77 10.38
CA PHE A 165 4.20 0.95 11.12
C PHE A 165 3.98 -0.45 10.56
N PHE A 166 4.16 -0.71 9.25
CA PHE A 166 3.86 -2.03 8.70
C PHE A 166 4.54 -2.35 7.37
N LEU A 167 5.05 -3.58 7.29
CA LEU A 167 5.54 -4.24 6.09
C LEU A 167 4.89 -5.63 5.97
N LEU A 168 4.28 -5.92 4.82
CA LEU A 168 3.91 -7.26 4.38
C LEU A 168 4.58 -7.55 3.04
N VAL A 169 5.35 -8.64 3.00
CA VAL A 169 5.84 -9.24 1.77
C VAL A 169 5.25 -10.63 1.66
N ALA A 170 4.48 -10.87 0.60
CA ALA A 170 3.93 -12.18 0.27
C ALA A 170 4.52 -12.68 -1.04
N TRP A 171 5.07 -13.88 -1.00
CA TRP A 171 5.71 -14.56 -2.13
C TRP A 171 4.74 -15.49 -2.85
N GLU A 172 5.01 -15.76 -4.13
CA GLU A 172 4.25 -16.76 -4.89
C GLU A 172 4.56 -18.20 -4.44
N LYS A 173 5.77 -18.40 -3.91
CA LYS A 173 6.27 -19.69 -3.44
C LYS A 173 6.53 -19.64 -1.95
N GLU A 174 6.43 -20.80 -1.32
CA GLU A 174 6.83 -20.95 0.07
C GLU A 174 8.34 -20.71 0.22
N ILE A 175 8.71 -20.07 1.32
CA ILE A 175 10.09 -19.87 1.75
C ILE A 175 10.49 -21.03 2.63
N HIS A 176 11.72 -21.51 2.44
CA HIS A 176 12.28 -22.56 3.26
C HIS A 176 12.46 -22.06 4.71
N PRO A 177 12.04 -22.84 5.73
CA PRO A 177 12.19 -22.43 7.14
C PRO A 177 13.63 -22.05 7.53
N GLU A 178 14.64 -22.61 6.86
CA GLU A 178 16.05 -22.30 7.07
C GLU A 178 16.42 -20.85 6.72
N GLU A 179 15.67 -20.20 5.82
CA GLU A 179 15.85 -18.79 5.47
C GLU A 179 15.21 -17.86 6.53
N MET A 180 14.32 -18.39 7.37
CA MET A 180 13.60 -17.65 8.42
C MET A 180 14.39 -17.58 9.74
N ASP A 181 15.72 -17.38 9.67
CA ASP A 181 16.54 -17.19 10.87
C ASP A 181 16.49 -15.74 11.40
N ILE A 182 15.46 -15.49 12.21
CA ILE A 182 15.23 -14.19 12.85
C ILE A 182 16.34 -13.76 13.82
N ASN A 183 17.17 -14.69 14.30
CA ASN A 183 18.26 -14.37 15.23
C ASN A 183 19.34 -13.50 14.58
N ARG A 184 19.39 -13.46 13.24
CA ARG A 184 20.31 -12.60 12.47
C ARG A 184 20.11 -11.10 12.73
N LEU A 185 18.95 -10.70 13.27
CA LEU A 185 18.68 -9.31 13.64
C LEU A 185 19.46 -8.86 14.89
N GLY A 186 19.98 -9.78 15.70
CA GLY A 186 20.79 -9.44 16.87
C GLY A 186 20.05 -8.71 18.00
N VAL A 187 18.72 -8.76 18.01
CA VAL A 187 17.88 -8.12 19.03
C VAL A 187 17.37 -9.14 20.05
N ASN A 188 17.02 -8.66 21.25
CA ASN A 188 16.41 -9.49 22.28
C ASN A 188 14.95 -9.83 21.92
N MET A 189 14.77 -11.01 21.32
CA MET A 189 13.46 -11.53 20.94
C MET A 189 12.70 -12.04 22.16
N MET A 190 11.39 -11.80 22.15
CA MET A 190 10.48 -12.17 23.21
C MET A 190 9.26 -12.85 22.61
N PRO A 191 8.73 -13.92 23.22
CA PRO A 191 7.48 -14.51 22.78
C PRO A 191 6.33 -13.51 22.95
N PHE A 192 5.23 -13.76 22.23
CA PHE A 192 3.99 -13.03 22.43
C PHE A 192 3.55 -13.04 23.90
N ASP A 193 3.11 -11.88 24.36
CA ASP A 193 2.58 -11.66 25.70
C ASP A 193 1.33 -10.76 25.62
N ARG A 194 0.20 -11.28 26.10
CA ARG A 194 -1.10 -10.58 26.08
C ARG A 194 -1.11 -9.33 26.95
N GLU A 195 -0.26 -9.27 27.97
CA GLU A 195 -0.10 -8.07 28.82
C GLU A 195 0.73 -6.98 28.12
N ARG A 196 1.44 -7.33 27.05
CA ARG A 196 2.30 -6.40 26.31
C ARG A 196 1.60 -5.76 25.12
N ARG A 197 0.76 -6.53 24.43
CA ARG A 197 0.01 -6.07 23.25
C ARG A 197 -1.18 -6.98 22.92
N ASN A 198 -2.08 -6.46 22.11
CA ASN A 198 -3.18 -7.20 21.50
C ASN A 198 -2.64 -8.31 20.55
N PRO A 199 -3.30 -9.47 20.45
CA PRO A 199 -2.97 -10.47 19.43
C PRO A 199 -3.23 -9.99 18.00
N LEU A 200 -4.07 -8.96 17.80
CA LEU A 200 -4.44 -8.41 16.50
C LEU A 200 -3.75 -7.07 16.24
N PHE A 201 -3.02 -6.99 15.12
CA PHE A 201 -2.47 -5.74 14.63
C PHE A 201 -3.44 -5.07 13.64
N ARG A 202 -4.04 -3.96 14.04
CA ARG A 202 -5.04 -3.25 13.22
C ARG A 202 -4.35 -2.39 12.16
N TYR A 203 -4.77 -2.54 10.91
CA TYR A 203 -4.32 -1.64 9.85
C TYR A 203 -4.93 -0.24 10.02
N LYS A 204 -4.08 0.80 10.13
CA LYS A 204 -4.54 2.18 10.32
C LYS A 204 -5.21 2.79 9.07
N HIS A 205 -4.76 2.40 7.87
CA HIS A 205 -5.11 3.09 6.61
C HIS A 205 -6.12 2.35 5.71
N HIS A 206 -6.53 1.13 6.08
CA HIS A 206 -7.57 0.37 5.35
C HIS A 206 -9.00 0.94 5.50
N LYS A 207 -9.16 2.10 6.13
CA LYS A 207 -10.46 2.57 6.63
C LYS A 207 -11.46 3.06 5.58
N GLN A 208 -11.08 3.33 4.32
CA GLN A 208 -12.01 4.09 3.47
C GLN A 208 -12.45 3.50 2.12
N ASN A 209 -11.64 2.88 1.25
CA ASN A 209 -12.15 2.61 -0.12
C ASN A 209 -11.68 1.33 -0.84
N CYS A 210 -11.24 0.29 -0.14
CA CYS A 210 -11.21 -1.05 -0.74
C CYS A 210 -12.38 -1.86 -0.15
N TYR A 211 -13.39 -2.16 -0.96
CA TYR A 211 -14.61 -2.88 -0.55
C TYR A 211 -14.36 -4.27 0.07
N ARG A 212 -13.10 -4.74 0.13
CA ARG A 212 -12.72 -6.06 0.64
C ARG A 212 -12.08 -6.08 2.04
N TYR A 213 -11.60 -4.95 2.56
CA TYR A 213 -10.73 -4.96 3.76
C TYR A 213 -11.08 -3.89 4.80
N LYS A 214 -12.35 -3.48 4.86
CA LYS A 214 -12.78 -2.50 5.87
C LYS A 214 -12.67 -3.14 7.26
N ASN A 215 -11.92 -2.51 8.16
CA ASN A 215 -11.64 -3.01 9.52
C ASN A 215 -10.88 -4.34 9.57
N THR A 216 -9.84 -4.50 8.77
CA THR A 216 -9.00 -5.70 8.89
C THR A 216 -7.89 -5.57 9.93
N ALA A 217 -7.44 -6.71 10.42
CA ALA A 217 -6.27 -6.84 11.27
C ALA A 217 -5.46 -8.09 10.89
N ALA A 218 -4.16 -8.04 11.11
CA ALA A 218 -3.28 -9.20 11.04
C ALA A 218 -3.26 -9.92 12.38
N GLU A 219 -3.34 -11.24 12.35
CA GLU A 219 -3.09 -12.08 13.53
C GLU A 219 -1.59 -12.13 13.81
N MET A 220 -1.19 -11.74 15.01
CA MET A 220 0.22 -11.63 15.43
C MET A 220 0.54 -12.43 16.70
N GLU A 221 -0.36 -13.29 17.17
CA GLU A 221 -0.15 -14.15 18.36
C GLU A 221 0.98 -15.16 18.17
N THR A 222 1.22 -15.62 16.94
CA THR A 222 2.34 -16.53 16.60
C THR A 222 3.64 -15.80 16.25
N GLY A 223 3.64 -14.47 16.25
CA GLY A 223 4.82 -13.66 15.99
C GLY A 223 5.74 -13.57 17.21
N VAL A 224 6.97 -13.11 16.96
CA VAL A 224 7.93 -12.75 18.01
C VAL A 224 8.05 -11.24 18.12
N ASP A 225 8.31 -10.77 19.33
CA ASP A 225 8.36 -9.37 19.68
C ASP A 225 9.80 -8.94 20.01
N PHE A 226 10.12 -7.67 19.76
CA PHE A 226 11.32 -7.04 20.27
C PHE A 226 11.07 -5.54 20.52
N ILE A 227 11.92 -4.93 21.32
CA ILE A 227 11.88 -3.50 21.63
C ILE A 227 13.09 -2.84 20.97
N ARG A 228 12.86 -1.76 20.22
CA ARG A 228 13.94 -0.91 19.73
C ARG A 228 14.50 -0.09 20.90
N GLU A 229 15.81 -0.17 21.14
CA GLU A 229 16.43 0.38 22.35
C GLU A 229 16.39 1.91 22.38
N GLU A 230 16.50 2.55 21.22
CA GLU A 230 16.63 4.00 21.09
C GLU A 230 15.38 4.77 21.52
N ASP A 231 14.19 4.21 21.26
CA ASP A 231 12.91 4.90 21.50
C ASP A 231 11.83 4.04 22.18
N GLY A 232 12.13 2.79 22.49
CA GLY A 232 11.21 1.89 23.20
C GLY A 232 10.01 1.42 22.36
N LEU A 233 10.02 1.62 21.03
CA LEU A 233 8.96 1.11 20.17
C LEU A 233 8.97 -0.42 20.18
N LEU A 234 7.77 -0.98 20.38
CA LEU A 234 7.53 -2.42 20.27
C LEU A 234 7.33 -2.75 18.80
N ALA A 235 8.04 -3.77 18.33
CA ALA A 235 7.83 -4.33 17.01
C ALA A 235 7.63 -5.84 17.09
N SER A 236 6.96 -6.38 16.08
CA SER A 236 6.75 -7.82 15.95
C SER A 236 7.06 -8.30 14.54
N ILE A 237 7.57 -9.52 14.43
CA ILE A 237 7.75 -10.23 13.17
C ILE A 237 6.96 -11.52 13.23
N ARG A 238 6.18 -11.80 12.20
CA ARG A 238 5.49 -13.08 12.00
C ARG A 238 5.85 -13.62 10.62
N PHE A 239 6.16 -14.91 10.57
CA PHE A 239 6.32 -15.65 9.33
C PHE A 239 5.10 -16.54 9.08
N ASN A 240 4.68 -16.57 7.82
CA ASN A 240 3.85 -17.61 7.25
C ASN A 240 4.69 -18.36 6.19
N PRO A 241 4.27 -19.55 5.73
CA PRO A 241 5.03 -20.32 4.73
C PRO A 241 5.44 -19.49 3.50
N ASN A 242 4.62 -18.53 3.08
CA ASN A 242 4.86 -17.68 1.93
C ASN A 242 4.76 -16.18 2.24
N ALA A 243 4.91 -15.75 3.50
CA ALA A 243 4.85 -14.31 3.82
C ALA A 243 5.65 -13.92 5.06
N LEU A 244 6.16 -12.69 5.07
CA LEU A 244 6.73 -12.02 6.22
C LEU A 244 5.87 -10.81 6.56
N LEU A 245 5.51 -10.71 7.82
CA LEU A 245 4.85 -9.55 8.41
C LEU A 245 5.81 -8.93 9.42
N PHE A 246 6.06 -7.63 9.28
CA PHE A 246 6.80 -6.83 10.24
C PHE A 246 5.97 -5.61 10.61
N CYS A 247 5.68 -5.41 11.89
CA CYS A 247 4.83 -4.31 12.34
C CYS A 247 5.40 -3.59 13.57
N VAL A 248 5.09 -2.30 13.69
CA VAL A 248 5.47 -1.47 14.83
C VAL A 248 4.22 -0.99 15.56
N TRP A 249 4.16 -1.30 16.85
CA TRP A 249 3.00 -1.06 17.71
C TRP A 249 3.02 0.35 18.28
N HIS A 250 2.47 1.28 17.50
CA HIS A 250 2.17 2.65 17.94
C HIS A 250 0.97 2.73 18.90
N ASP A 251 0.10 1.73 18.82
CA ASP A 251 -0.98 1.48 19.78
C ASP A 251 -0.98 -0.02 20.06
N ARG A 252 -0.63 -0.40 21.30
CA ARG A 252 -0.49 -1.81 21.70
C ARG A 252 -1.84 -2.46 21.97
N PHE A 253 -2.89 -1.68 22.24
CA PHE A 253 -4.22 -2.18 22.58
C PHE A 253 -5.31 -1.42 21.81
N PRO A 254 -5.30 -1.53 20.46
CA PRO A 254 -6.30 -0.84 19.65
C PRO A 254 -7.69 -1.40 19.94
N ASN A 255 -8.73 -0.56 19.77
CA ASN A 255 -10.10 -1.04 19.79
C ASN A 255 -10.30 -2.09 18.68
N THR A 256 -10.81 -3.27 19.05
CA THR A 256 -11.06 -4.43 18.18
C THR A 256 -12.53 -4.62 17.78
N ASP A 257 -13.42 -3.71 18.16
CA ASP A 257 -14.82 -3.75 17.76
C ASP A 257 -14.96 -3.72 16.22
N ASN A 258 -15.77 -4.63 15.68
CA ASN A 258 -16.12 -4.76 14.25
C ASN A 258 -14.93 -5.06 13.30
N ILE A 259 -13.93 -5.83 13.76
CA ILE A 259 -12.83 -6.30 12.88
C ILE A 259 -13.25 -7.51 12.04
N GLU A 260 -12.98 -7.47 10.73
CA GLU A 260 -13.02 -8.61 9.83
C GLU A 260 -11.61 -9.21 9.68
N PHE A 261 -11.46 -10.53 9.77
CA PHE A 261 -10.14 -11.19 9.76
C PHE A 261 -9.58 -11.30 8.34
N THR A 262 -8.29 -10.99 8.16
CA THR A 262 -7.56 -11.33 6.93
C THR A 262 -6.12 -11.73 7.20
N PHE A 263 -5.81 -12.99 6.82
CA PHE A 263 -4.51 -13.67 6.71
C PHE A 263 -3.62 -13.78 7.96
#